data_AF-A0A950XDN5-F1
#
_entry.id   AF-A0A950XDN5-F1
#
_cell.length_a   1.000
_cell.length_b   1.000
_cell.length_c   1.000
_cell.angle_alpha   90.00
_cell.angle_beta   90.00
_cell.angle_gamma   90.00
#
_symmetry.space_group_name_H-M   'P 1'
#
loop_
_entity.id
_entity.type
_entity.pdbx_description
1 polymer ?
#
loop_
_entity_poly.entity_id
_entity_poly.type
_entity_poly.pdbx_seq_one_letter_code
_entity_poly.pdbx_strand_id
1 'polypeptide(L)'
;MRNPIKLLLAAALFAGACGLARAYAPTVAQLDAQARAVGNRRDLAEQIGDVIFATQWPAEVTQISANALAGHVIVGIRVLGVKFHATMTRDAFIDEAVRLVGDAFAAAPDAEEIDLWASIPISVGKGVVVSGDLAKPTSRTVFSLSVRRGESASAIRERIEAAGGGAFWDSTWVRTAFSDHV
;
A
#
# COMPACT_ATOMS: atom_id res chain seq x y z
N MET A 1 -16.45 51.09 -48.81
CA MET A 1 -17.24 51.44 -47.61
C MET A 1 -17.30 50.21 -46.71
N ARG A 2 -16.59 50.23 -45.57
CA ARG A 2 -16.55 49.09 -44.62
C ARG A 2 -17.84 49.09 -43.81
N ASN A 3 -18.53 47.95 -43.81
CA ASN A 3 -19.87 47.80 -43.23
C ASN A 3 -19.76 47.76 -41.68
N PRO A 4 -20.25 48.78 -40.95
CA PRO A 4 -20.04 48.93 -39.51
C PRO A 4 -20.68 47.81 -38.66
N ILE A 5 -21.62 47.07 -39.25
CA ILE A 5 -22.30 45.94 -38.60
C ILE A 5 -21.36 44.75 -38.38
N LYS A 6 -20.37 44.54 -39.27
CA LYS A 6 -19.40 43.44 -39.14
C LYS A 6 -18.39 43.65 -38.01
N LEU A 7 -18.11 44.91 -37.64
CA LEU A 7 -17.21 45.25 -36.54
C LEU A 7 -17.85 45.03 -35.16
N LEU A 8 -19.14 45.28 -35.02
CA LEU A 8 -19.88 45.06 -33.77
C LEU A 8 -20.08 43.58 -33.45
N LEU A 9 -20.31 42.73 -34.47
CA LEU A 9 -20.42 41.28 -34.30
C LEU A 9 -19.10 40.62 -33.90
N ALA A 10 -17.96 41.11 -34.39
CA ALA A 10 -16.64 40.60 -34.01
C ALA A 10 -16.28 40.94 -32.55
N ALA A 11 -16.70 42.11 -32.06
CA ALA A 11 -16.49 42.51 -30.66
C ALA A 11 -17.39 41.72 -29.68
N ALA A 12 -18.62 41.40 -30.08
CA ALA A 12 -19.53 40.59 -29.27
C ALA A 12 -19.10 39.11 -29.16
N LEU A 13 -18.50 38.55 -30.22
CA LEU A 13 -17.94 37.19 -30.19
C LEU A 13 -16.65 37.09 -29.37
N PHE A 14 -15.85 38.15 -29.29
CA PHE A 14 -14.68 38.18 -28.39
C PHE A 14 -15.06 38.40 -26.92
N ALA A 15 -16.12 39.16 -26.65
CA ALA A 15 -16.61 39.37 -25.29
C ALA A 15 -17.31 38.14 -24.68
N GLY A 16 -17.85 37.24 -25.52
CA GLY A 16 -18.48 35.98 -25.08
C GLY A 16 -17.52 34.85 -24.71
N ALA A 17 -16.24 34.92 -25.13
CA ALA A 17 -15.24 33.89 -24.84
C ALA A 17 -14.52 34.09 -23.50
N CYS A 18 -14.69 35.24 -22.84
CA CYS A 18 -14.13 35.52 -21.51
C CYS A 18 -15.07 35.09 -20.37
N GLY A 19 -16.12 34.31 -20.67
CA GLY A 19 -17.06 33.75 -19.71
C GLY A 19 -16.43 32.63 -18.88
N LEU A 20 -15.94 32.99 -17.70
CA LEU A 20 -15.83 32.13 -16.51
C LEU A 20 -14.84 30.95 -16.61
N ALA A 21 -13.55 31.25 -16.78
CA ALA A 21 -12.54 30.47 -16.08
C ALA A 21 -12.69 30.77 -14.57
N ARG A 22 -13.69 30.15 -13.93
CA ARG A 22 -13.81 30.16 -12.47
C ARG A 22 -12.54 29.48 -11.97
N ALA A 23 -11.63 30.28 -11.41
CA ALA A 23 -10.38 29.78 -10.84
C ALA A 23 -10.74 28.69 -9.83
N TYR A 24 -10.61 27.44 -10.26
CA TYR A 24 -10.81 26.29 -9.43
C TYR A 24 -9.62 26.29 -8.47
N ALA A 25 -9.84 26.80 -7.26
CA ALA A 25 -8.91 26.66 -6.17
C ALA A 25 -9.16 25.27 -5.58
N PRO A 26 -8.28 24.28 -5.82
CA PRO A 26 -8.43 22.97 -5.20
C PRO A 26 -8.46 23.15 -3.68
N THR A 27 -9.38 22.45 -3.03
CA THR A 27 -9.46 22.45 -1.57
C THR A 27 -8.20 21.82 -0.99
N VAL A 28 -7.88 22.09 0.28
CA VAL A 28 -6.76 21.42 0.98
C VAL A 28 -6.91 19.89 0.90
N ALA A 29 -8.13 19.37 1.03
CA ALA A 29 -8.40 17.94 0.88
C ALA A 29 -8.08 17.42 -0.53
N GLN A 30 -8.29 18.22 -1.57
CA GLN A 30 -7.97 17.87 -2.95
C GLN A 30 -6.47 17.98 -3.22
N LEU A 31 -5.80 19.01 -2.72
CA LEU A 31 -4.34 19.13 -2.78
C LEU A 31 -3.66 17.98 -2.04
N ASP A 32 -4.17 17.61 -0.87
CA ASP A 32 -3.67 16.47 -0.09
C ASP A 32 -3.97 15.14 -0.78
N ALA A 33 -5.18 14.95 -1.32
CA ALA A 33 -5.53 13.75 -2.07
C ALA A 33 -4.67 13.62 -3.33
N GLN A 34 -4.39 14.75 -4.00
CA GLN A 34 -3.55 14.79 -5.18
C GLN A 34 -2.08 14.59 -4.82
N ALA A 35 -1.57 15.15 -3.71
CA ALA A 35 -0.21 14.88 -3.22
C ALA A 35 -0.03 13.41 -2.81
N ARG A 36 -1.03 12.81 -2.15
CA ARG A 36 -1.06 11.37 -1.85
C ARG A 36 -1.13 10.53 -3.13
N ALA A 37 -1.91 10.96 -4.13
CA ALA A 37 -1.99 10.30 -5.44
C ALA A 37 -0.73 10.49 -6.29
N VAL A 38 -0.01 11.61 -6.16
CA VAL A 38 1.26 11.88 -6.86
C VAL A 38 2.37 10.99 -6.31
N GLY A 39 2.37 10.72 -5.00
CA GLY A 39 3.22 9.71 -4.41
C GLY A 39 2.80 8.29 -4.81
N ASN A 40 1.50 8.00 -4.83
CA ASN A 40 0.97 6.65 -5.06
C ASN A 40 0.98 6.25 -6.54
N ARG A 41 1.85 5.30 -6.90
CA ARG A 41 1.96 4.67 -8.21
C ARG A 41 0.97 3.51 -8.33
N ARG A 42 -0.32 3.86 -8.44
CA ARG A 42 -1.41 2.88 -8.50
C ARG A 42 -1.26 1.89 -9.67
N ASP A 43 -0.84 2.39 -10.83
CA ASP A 43 -0.51 1.59 -12.02
C ASP A 43 0.50 0.48 -11.70
N LEU A 44 1.56 0.84 -10.98
CA LEU A 44 2.60 -0.10 -10.57
C LEU A 44 2.11 -1.08 -9.51
N ALA A 45 1.31 -0.61 -8.54
CA ALA A 45 0.70 -1.48 -7.54
C ALA A 45 -0.26 -2.50 -8.16
N GLU A 46 -1.03 -2.11 -9.19
CA GLU A 46 -1.91 -3.00 -9.95
C GLU A 46 -1.08 -4.03 -10.74
N GLN A 47 -0.02 -3.61 -11.43
CA GLN A 47 0.90 -4.52 -12.13
C GLN A 47 1.55 -5.56 -11.21
N ILE A 48 2.00 -5.15 -10.02
CA ILE A 48 2.51 -6.08 -9.00
C ILE A 48 1.40 -7.00 -8.52
N GLY A 49 0.20 -6.46 -8.32
CA GLY A 49 -0.99 -7.21 -7.97
C GLY A 49 -1.32 -8.31 -8.97
N ASP A 50 -1.27 -8.04 -10.27
CA ASP A 50 -1.54 -9.03 -11.32
C ASP A 50 -0.59 -10.23 -11.24
N VAL A 51 0.70 -9.99 -10.93
CA VAL A 51 1.69 -11.06 -10.76
C VAL A 51 1.46 -11.82 -9.46
N ILE A 52 1.30 -11.11 -8.34
CA ILE A 52 1.13 -11.73 -7.03
C ILE A 52 -0.18 -12.53 -6.99
N PHE A 53 -1.31 -11.94 -7.38
CA PHE A 53 -2.62 -12.60 -7.29
C PHE A 53 -2.84 -13.70 -8.34
N ALA A 54 -1.94 -13.86 -9.31
CA ALA A 54 -1.94 -15.05 -10.18
C ALA A 54 -1.57 -16.34 -9.44
N THR A 55 -0.99 -16.23 -8.24
CA THR A 55 -0.62 -17.36 -7.40
C THR A 55 -1.50 -17.44 -6.16
N GLN A 56 -1.90 -18.66 -5.77
CA GLN A 56 -2.54 -18.87 -4.47
C GLN A 56 -1.47 -18.85 -3.37
N TRP A 57 -1.63 -17.91 -2.44
CA TRP A 57 -0.75 -17.74 -1.29
C TRP A 57 -1.37 -18.33 -0.04
N PRO A 58 -0.60 -19.08 0.78
CA PRO A 58 -1.02 -19.42 2.13
C PRO A 58 -1.41 -18.21 3.00
N ALA A 59 -0.62 -17.12 3.03
CA ALA A 59 -1.07 -15.87 3.66
C ALA A 59 -1.84 -14.96 2.70
N GLU A 60 -2.90 -14.36 3.21
CA GLU A 60 -3.71 -13.42 2.44
C GLU A 60 -2.95 -12.10 2.24
N VAL A 61 -2.66 -11.74 0.99
CA VAL A 61 -2.17 -10.40 0.64
C VAL A 61 -3.35 -9.42 0.70
N THR A 62 -3.30 -8.51 1.66
CA THR A 62 -4.39 -7.57 1.99
C THR A 62 -4.21 -6.20 1.35
N GLN A 63 -2.96 -5.84 1.03
CA GLN A 63 -2.64 -4.55 0.43
C GLN A 63 -1.33 -4.63 -0.36
N ILE A 64 -1.33 -3.98 -1.52
CA ILE A 64 -0.13 -3.63 -2.27
C ILE A 64 -0.19 -2.12 -2.50
N SER A 65 0.92 -1.43 -2.25
CA SER A 65 1.09 -0.02 -2.52
C SER A 65 2.44 0.20 -3.19
N ALA A 66 2.54 1.24 -4.01
CA ALA A 66 3.81 1.66 -4.59
C ALA A 66 3.89 3.17 -4.45
N ASN A 67 4.98 3.68 -3.92
CA ASN A 67 5.17 5.10 -3.66
C ASN A 67 6.44 5.60 -4.33
N ALA A 68 6.35 6.73 -5.02
CA ALA A 68 7.49 7.49 -5.52
C ALA A 68 7.77 8.64 -4.56
N LEU A 69 8.91 8.60 -3.87
CA LEU A 69 9.35 9.63 -2.93
C LEU A 69 10.73 10.14 -3.34
N ALA A 70 10.83 11.42 -3.70
CA ALA A 70 12.08 12.06 -4.12
C ALA A 70 12.83 11.31 -5.24
N GLY A 71 12.08 10.66 -6.14
CA GLY A 71 12.64 9.84 -7.23
C GLY A 71 12.84 8.37 -6.88
N HIS A 72 12.72 7.99 -5.60
CA HIS A 72 12.82 6.60 -5.15
C HIS A 72 11.47 5.89 -5.21
N VAL A 73 11.45 4.69 -5.80
CA VAL A 73 10.25 3.86 -5.85
C VAL A 73 10.31 2.81 -4.75
N ILE A 74 9.38 2.89 -3.80
CA ILE A 74 9.25 1.95 -2.67
C ILE A 74 7.90 1.26 -2.77
N VAL A 75 7.90 -0.07 -2.75
CA VAL A 75 6.69 -0.89 -2.78
C VAL A 75 6.41 -1.42 -1.39
N GLY A 76 5.17 -1.29 -0.94
CA GLY A 76 4.68 -1.88 0.30
C GLY A 76 3.73 -3.04 0.03
N ILE A 77 3.96 -4.19 0.68
CA ILE A 77 3.10 -5.37 0.64
C ILE A 77 2.67 -5.70 2.07
N ARG A 78 1.37 -5.87 2.28
CA ARG A 78 0.83 -6.29 3.58
C ARG A 78 0.14 -7.64 3.45
N VAL A 79 0.54 -8.59 4.28
CA VAL A 79 -0.12 -9.89 4.43
C VAL A 79 -0.82 -10.01 5.77
N LEU A 80 -1.85 -10.85 5.82
CA LEU A 80 -2.51 -11.22 7.06
C LEU A 80 -1.67 -12.27 7.79
N GLY A 81 -1.32 -11.99 9.03
CA GLY A 81 -0.57 -12.88 9.90
C GLY A 81 -1.44 -13.92 10.64
N VAL A 82 -2.65 -14.17 10.17
CA VAL A 82 -3.58 -15.16 10.72
C VAL A 82 -4.50 -15.65 9.60
N LYS A 83 -5.32 -16.67 9.87
CA LYS A 83 -6.35 -17.17 8.94
C LYS A 83 -5.77 -17.57 7.57
N PHE A 84 -4.62 -18.23 7.59
CA PHE A 84 -3.98 -18.73 6.39
C PHE A 84 -4.90 -19.68 5.63
N HIS A 85 -4.81 -19.66 4.31
CA HIS A 85 -5.53 -20.57 3.42
C HIS A 85 -5.00 -22.01 3.49
N ALA A 86 -3.85 -22.24 4.13
CA ALA A 86 -3.25 -23.54 4.38
C ALA A 86 -2.49 -23.55 5.72
N THR A 87 -2.09 -24.74 6.21
CA THR A 87 -1.20 -24.84 7.37
C THR A 87 0.11 -24.10 7.09
N MET A 88 0.45 -23.15 7.95
CA MET A 88 1.65 -22.32 7.80
C MET A 88 2.68 -22.71 8.86
N THR A 89 3.88 -23.10 8.44
CA THR A 89 5.05 -23.23 9.31
C THR A 89 5.92 -21.99 9.22
N ARG A 90 6.88 -21.84 10.14
CA ARG A 90 7.85 -20.75 10.07
C ARG A 90 8.61 -20.75 8.74
N ASP A 91 9.18 -21.88 8.36
CA ASP A 91 10.00 -21.97 7.15
C ASP A 91 9.16 -21.73 5.89
N ALA A 92 7.91 -22.23 5.86
CA ALA A 92 6.99 -21.97 4.75
C ALA A 92 6.66 -20.47 4.62
N PHE A 93 6.49 -19.76 5.74
CA PHE A 93 6.30 -18.31 5.71
C PHE A 93 7.56 -17.56 5.25
N ILE A 94 8.75 -18.03 5.63
CA ILE A 94 10.01 -17.44 5.17
C ILE A 94 10.16 -17.62 3.66
N ASP A 95 9.89 -18.82 3.14
CA ASP A 95 9.87 -19.10 1.71
C ASP A 95 8.87 -18.20 0.98
N GLU A 96 7.68 -18.04 1.56
CA GLU A 96 6.62 -17.18 1.03
C GLU A 96 7.06 -15.70 0.98
N ALA A 97 7.64 -15.18 2.08
CA ALA A 97 8.11 -13.80 2.16
C ALA A 97 9.22 -13.53 1.13
N VAL A 98 10.19 -14.44 0.99
CA VAL A 98 11.26 -14.34 0.00
C VAL A 98 10.68 -14.36 -1.41
N ARG A 99 9.71 -15.25 -1.69
CA ARG A 99 9.07 -15.34 -3.01
C ARG A 99 8.26 -14.09 -3.32
N LEU A 100 7.45 -13.59 -2.39
CA LEU A 100 6.67 -12.34 -2.56
C LEU A 100 7.57 -11.16 -2.92
N VAL A 101 8.69 -10.99 -2.20
CA VAL A 101 9.66 -9.93 -2.49
C VAL A 101 10.28 -10.11 -3.88
N GLY A 102 10.66 -11.35 -4.23
CA GLY A 102 11.22 -11.67 -5.54
C GLY A 102 10.25 -11.37 -6.69
N ASP A 103 9.01 -11.82 -6.57
CA ASP A 103 7.95 -11.61 -7.55
C ASP A 103 7.62 -10.11 -7.68
N ALA A 104 7.62 -9.37 -6.58
CA ALA A 104 7.41 -7.92 -6.58
C ALA A 104 8.54 -7.16 -7.30
N PHE A 105 9.81 -7.50 -7.05
CA PHE A 105 10.93 -6.91 -7.79
C PHE A 105 10.94 -7.28 -9.27
N ALA A 106 10.51 -8.51 -9.61
CA ALA A 106 10.38 -8.94 -10.99
C ALA A 106 9.25 -8.17 -11.71
N ALA A 107 8.13 -7.94 -11.03
CA ALA A 107 7.01 -7.16 -11.54
C ALA A 107 7.31 -5.66 -11.61
N ALA A 108 8.17 -5.14 -10.73
CA ALA A 108 8.57 -3.73 -10.68
C ALA A 108 10.10 -3.57 -10.77
N PRO A 109 10.69 -3.64 -11.99
CA PRO A 109 12.14 -3.55 -12.19
C PRO A 109 12.78 -2.20 -11.84
N ASP A 110 11.99 -1.17 -11.54
CA ASP A 110 12.50 0.13 -11.10
C ASP A 110 12.32 0.36 -9.57
N ALA A 111 11.64 -0.55 -8.86
CA ALA A 111 11.50 -0.45 -7.41
C ALA A 111 12.87 -0.56 -6.72
N GLU A 112 13.22 0.37 -5.84
CA GLU A 112 14.49 0.32 -5.10
C GLU A 112 14.38 -0.49 -3.81
N GLU A 113 13.17 -0.54 -3.24
CA GLU A 113 12.89 -1.20 -1.98
C GLU A 113 11.50 -1.84 -2.01
N ILE A 114 11.41 -3.05 -1.45
CA ILE A 114 10.16 -3.72 -1.14
C ILE A 114 10.07 -3.86 0.38
N ASP A 115 9.04 -3.29 0.95
CA ASP A 115 8.63 -3.50 2.33
C ASP A 115 7.52 -4.56 2.40
N LEU A 116 7.70 -5.55 3.25
CA LEU A 116 6.72 -6.58 3.54
C LEU A 116 6.35 -6.53 5.03
N TRP A 117 5.05 -6.45 5.31
CA TRP A 117 4.52 -6.51 6.67
C TRP A 117 3.51 -7.64 6.83
N ALA A 118 3.57 -8.35 7.95
CA ALA A 118 2.46 -9.19 8.40
C ALA A 118 1.72 -8.52 9.54
N SER A 119 0.39 -8.47 9.47
CA SER A 119 -0.45 -7.86 10.51
C SER A 119 -1.52 -8.80 11.01
N ILE A 120 -1.85 -8.68 12.28
CA ILE A 120 -2.98 -9.41 12.87
C ILE A 120 -4.03 -8.42 13.37
N PRO A 121 -5.32 -8.76 13.28
CA PRO A 121 -6.37 -7.95 13.88
C PRO A 121 -6.21 -7.92 15.39
N ILE A 122 -6.50 -6.77 16.00
CA ILE A 122 -6.65 -6.62 17.45
C ILE A 122 -8.13 -6.84 17.75
N SER A 123 -8.42 -7.77 18.66
CA SER A 123 -9.80 -8.04 19.07
C SER A 123 -10.38 -6.78 19.73
N VAL A 124 -11.38 -6.18 19.10
CA VAL A 124 -12.21 -5.14 19.70
C VAL A 124 -13.52 -5.80 20.15
N GLY A 125 -13.85 -5.67 21.43
CA GLY A 125 -15.05 -6.29 21.99
C GLY A 125 -16.31 -5.98 21.15
N LYS A 126 -17.20 -6.95 21.01
CA LYS A 126 -18.44 -6.81 20.25
C LYS A 126 -19.25 -5.61 20.76
N GLY A 127 -19.69 -4.73 19.86
CA GLY A 127 -20.50 -3.56 20.20
C GLY A 127 -19.71 -2.30 20.57
N VAL A 128 -18.38 -2.34 20.57
CA VAL A 128 -17.54 -1.16 20.79
C VAL A 128 -17.44 -0.37 19.48
N VAL A 129 -18.13 0.77 19.42
CA VAL A 129 -17.94 1.75 18.33
C VAL A 129 -16.64 2.51 18.59
N VAL A 130 -15.65 2.28 17.74
CA VAL A 130 -14.39 3.02 17.73
C VAL A 130 -14.35 3.89 16.46
N SER A 131 -14.71 5.16 16.60
CA SER A 131 -14.66 6.17 15.52
C SER A 131 -14.17 7.51 16.07
N GLY A 132 -13.50 8.31 15.22
CA GLY A 132 -12.98 9.62 15.60
C GLY A 132 -11.74 9.54 16.50
N ASP A 133 -11.56 10.52 17.38
CA ASP A 133 -10.36 10.66 18.23
C ASP A 133 -10.16 9.52 19.24
N LEU A 134 -11.16 8.64 19.40
CA LEU A 134 -11.10 7.45 20.25
C LEU A 134 -10.81 6.16 19.45
N ALA A 135 -10.60 6.24 18.14
CA ALA A 135 -10.32 5.08 17.31
C ALA A 135 -9.05 4.38 17.79
N LYS A 136 -9.21 3.17 18.33
CA LYS A 136 -8.09 2.30 18.69
C LYS A 136 -7.56 1.60 17.45
N PRO A 137 -6.25 1.28 17.38
CA PRO A 137 -5.72 0.44 16.31
C PRO A 137 -6.52 -0.86 16.22
N THR A 138 -6.98 -1.19 15.02
CA THR A 138 -7.74 -2.43 14.73
C THR A 138 -6.84 -3.59 14.30
N SER A 139 -5.56 -3.31 14.09
CA SER A 139 -4.53 -4.31 13.79
C SER A 139 -3.18 -3.89 14.36
N ARG A 140 -2.28 -4.86 14.49
CA ARG A 140 -0.86 -4.65 14.82
C ARG A 140 0.03 -5.39 13.84
N THR A 141 1.16 -4.77 13.49
CA THR A 141 2.23 -5.42 12.71
C THR A 141 3.01 -6.36 13.62
N VAL A 142 3.22 -7.59 13.18
CA VAL A 142 3.94 -8.65 13.93
C VAL A 142 5.15 -9.21 13.19
N PHE A 143 5.31 -8.79 11.94
CA PHE A 143 6.48 -9.03 11.11
C PHE A 143 6.68 -7.82 10.20
N SER A 144 7.94 -7.43 10.00
CA SER A 144 8.34 -6.40 9.06
C SER A 144 9.66 -6.79 8.43
N LEU A 145 9.77 -6.63 7.13
CA LEU A 145 10.96 -6.87 6.35
C LEU A 145 11.07 -5.78 5.29
N SER A 146 12.20 -5.09 5.27
CA SER A 146 12.57 -4.20 4.17
C SER A 146 13.68 -4.86 3.37
N VAL A 147 13.54 -4.87 2.05
CA VAL A 147 14.51 -5.47 1.13
C VAL A 147 14.85 -4.48 0.04
N ARG A 148 16.13 -4.20 -0.15
CA ARG A 148 16.66 -3.36 -1.21
C ARG A 148 16.93 -4.16 -2.48
N ARG A 149 16.85 -3.49 -3.61
CA ARG A 149 17.21 -4.07 -4.91
C ARG A 149 18.64 -4.60 -4.88
N GLY A 150 18.82 -5.82 -5.40
CA GLY A 150 20.12 -6.50 -5.47
C GLY A 150 20.48 -7.34 -4.26
N GLU A 151 19.68 -7.32 -3.19
CA GLU A 151 19.83 -8.31 -2.12
C GLU A 151 19.49 -9.73 -2.62
N SER A 152 20.29 -10.72 -2.24
CA SER A 152 20.06 -12.10 -2.65
C SER A 152 18.96 -12.76 -1.81
N ALA A 153 18.23 -13.70 -2.41
CA ALA A 153 17.24 -14.52 -1.70
C ALA A 153 17.82 -15.20 -0.45
N SER A 154 19.09 -15.64 -0.51
CA SER A 154 19.78 -16.25 0.63
C SER A 154 20.02 -15.25 1.77
N ALA A 155 20.43 -14.02 1.46
CA ALA A 155 20.67 -12.97 2.46
C ALA A 155 19.35 -12.52 3.12
N ILE A 156 18.29 -12.41 2.34
CA ILE A 156 16.94 -12.11 2.85
C ILE A 156 16.50 -13.21 3.81
N ARG A 157 16.63 -14.47 3.39
CA ARG A 157 16.31 -15.63 4.23
C ARG A 157 17.07 -15.61 5.54
N GLU A 158 18.40 -15.50 5.47
CA GLU A 158 19.26 -15.48 6.65
C GLU A 158 18.86 -14.37 7.63
N ARG A 159 18.52 -13.17 7.12
CA ARG A 159 18.03 -12.07 7.96
C ARG A 159 16.72 -12.41 8.67
N ILE A 160 15.74 -13.00 7.97
CA ILE A 160 14.47 -13.39 8.57
C ILE A 160 14.70 -14.51 9.62
N GLU A 161 15.61 -15.44 9.33
CA GLU A 161 15.96 -16.51 10.24
C GLU A 161 16.67 -15.99 11.50
N ALA A 162 17.62 -15.08 11.34
CA ALA A 162 18.43 -14.47 12.39
C ALA A 162 17.65 -13.46 13.24
N ALA A 163 16.60 -12.83 12.70
CA ALA A 163 15.70 -11.94 13.44
C ALA A 163 14.98 -12.64 14.60
N GLY A 164 15.19 -13.96 14.80
CA GLY A 164 14.97 -14.67 16.06
C GLY A 164 13.51 -14.70 16.46
N GLY A 165 12.78 -15.75 16.08
CA GLY A 165 11.43 -16.03 16.58
C GLY A 165 10.52 -14.79 16.72
N GLY A 166 10.59 -13.86 15.76
CA GLY A 166 9.86 -12.59 15.82
C GLY A 166 8.40 -12.82 16.17
N ALA A 167 7.76 -11.85 16.83
CA ALA A 167 6.45 -11.94 17.49
C ALA A 167 5.44 -12.90 16.81
N PHE A 168 5.37 -12.90 15.49
CA PHE A 168 4.60 -13.84 14.69
C PHE A 168 4.73 -15.35 15.05
N TRP A 169 5.91 -15.83 15.44
CA TRP A 169 6.18 -17.24 15.80
C TRP A 169 6.68 -17.43 17.25
N ASP A 170 6.68 -16.37 18.05
CA ASP A 170 6.98 -16.48 19.48
C ASP A 170 5.85 -17.30 20.15
N SER A 171 6.20 -18.43 20.77
CA SER A 171 5.24 -19.28 21.48
C SER A 171 4.46 -18.52 22.58
N THR A 172 5.05 -17.48 23.16
CA THR A 172 4.42 -16.58 24.14
C THR A 172 3.40 -15.67 23.46
N TRP A 173 3.71 -15.18 22.26
CA TRP A 173 2.77 -14.43 21.44
C TRP A 173 1.62 -15.29 20.94
N VAL A 174 1.89 -16.51 20.46
CA VAL A 174 0.84 -17.46 20.03
C VAL A 174 -0.11 -17.74 21.19
N ARG A 175 0.43 -17.94 22.41
CA ARG A 175 -0.39 -18.11 23.62
C ARG A 175 -1.22 -16.88 23.98
N THR A 176 -0.69 -15.67 23.77
CA THR A 176 -1.38 -14.41 24.11
C THR A 176 -2.35 -13.90 23.05
N ALA A 177 -2.13 -14.24 21.78
CA ALA A 177 -3.00 -13.87 20.67
C ALA A 177 -4.35 -14.60 20.68
N PHE A 178 -4.41 -15.77 21.35
CA PHE A 178 -5.62 -16.57 21.55
C PHE A 178 -6.10 -16.62 23.00
N SER A 179 -5.38 -16.00 23.94
CA SER A 179 -5.89 -15.80 25.29
C SER A 179 -6.80 -14.58 25.27
N ASP A 180 -8.09 -14.82 25.10
CA ASP A 180 -9.10 -13.83 25.45
C ASP A 180 -8.81 -13.32 26.87
N HIS A 181 -8.76 -11.99 27.01
CA HIS A 181 -8.81 -11.37 28.33
C HIS A 181 -10.10 -11.84 29.02
N VAL A 182 -9.96 -12.72 30.00
CA VAL A 182 -10.94 -12.97 31.06
C VAL A 182 -11.15 -11.69 31.85
#